data_AF-A0A938EBQ4-F1
#
_entry.id   AF-A0A938EBQ4-F1
#
_cell.length_a   1.000
_cell.length_b   1.000
_cell.length_c   1.000
_cell.angle_alpha   90.00
_cell.angle_beta   90.00
_cell.angle_gamma   90.00
#
_symmetry.space_group_name_H-M   'P 1'
#
loop_
_entity.id
_entity.type
_entity.pdbx_description
1 polymer ?
#
loop_
_entity_poly.entity_id
_entity_poly.type
_entity_poly.pdbx_seq_one_letter_code
_entity_poly.pdbx_strand_id
1 'polypeptide(L)'
;MIPSAPVGAGTSSKSLAIASSTSAGTRLVRWTRGRTAPSSPKRPHYDSPDDPTPLPRRIPMSSKSTATPENALTPEEIDGRLRSTALARLATLRPDGMIHLTPIWFDWDGSSFRLTLGAGRVHLKNLAADKRITILVDQDPRLEKGLAAGAWAIECRGTATLSQDEALIREVTHAVLVKALGAADAELYTEPIMAEGRTIVTITPHAWHTWDYNKAD
;
A
#
# COMPACT_ATOMS: atom_id res chain seq x y z
N MET A 1 19.43 60.06 -29.49
CA MET A 1 20.71 59.36 -29.69
C MET A 1 20.39 57.88 -29.88
N ILE A 2 20.35 57.44 -31.13
CA ILE A 2 20.30 56.03 -31.60
C ILE A 2 21.80 55.63 -31.75
N PRO A 3 22.29 54.40 -31.45
CA PRO A 3 22.00 53.28 -32.35
C PRO A 3 21.99 51.82 -31.85
N SER A 4 21.21 51.05 -32.63
CA SER A 4 21.50 49.74 -33.21
C SER A 4 21.45 48.47 -32.36
N ALA A 5 20.42 47.69 -32.65
CA ALA A 5 20.57 46.25 -32.84
C ALA A 5 21.40 45.97 -34.12
N PRO A 6 22.09 44.82 -34.17
CA PRO A 6 22.04 44.01 -35.37
C PRO A 6 21.44 42.64 -35.11
N VAL A 7 20.67 42.23 -36.12
CA VAL A 7 20.07 40.93 -36.37
C VAL A 7 21.16 39.87 -36.51
N GLY A 8 20.98 38.74 -35.83
CA GLY A 8 21.75 37.51 -36.00
C GLY A 8 20.81 36.32 -36.00
N ALA A 9 20.34 35.96 -37.20
CA ALA A 9 19.58 34.75 -37.45
C ALA A 9 20.43 33.52 -37.10
N GLY A 10 19.85 32.61 -36.31
CA GLY A 10 20.44 31.34 -35.93
C GLY A 10 19.35 30.34 -35.62
N THR A 11 18.60 29.96 -36.66
CA THR A 11 17.68 28.82 -36.65
C THR A 11 18.47 27.53 -36.44
N SER A 12 18.60 27.06 -35.20
CA SER A 12 18.96 25.67 -34.93
C SER A 12 17.69 24.85 -34.77
N SER A 13 17.13 24.44 -35.91
CA SER A 13 16.22 23.30 -36.01
C SER A 13 16.91 22.07 -35.41
N LYS A 14 16.53 21.66 -34.20
CA LYS A 14 16.72 20.28 -33.77
C LYS A 14 15.52 19.49 -34.26
N SER A 15 15.60 19.12 -35.54
CA SER A 15 14.83 18.02 -36.09
C SER A 15 15.18 16.76 -35.30
N LEU A 16 14.29 16.32 -34.41
CA LEU A 16 14.39 14.98 -33.86
C LEU A 16 13.77 14.05 -34.90
N ALA A 17 14.64 13.43 -35.69
CA ALA A 17 14.27 12.45 -36.68
C ALA A 17 13.50 11.30 -36.01
N ILE A 18 12.29 11.07 -36.51
CA ILE A 18 11.52 9.85 -36.29
C ILE A 18 12.30 8.74 -36.98
N ALA A 19 13.11 8.02 -36.21
CA ALA A 19 13.69 6.76 -36.65
C ALA A 19 12.67 5.65 -36.41
N SER A 20 12.04 5.21 -37.49
CA SER A 20 11.34 3.94 -37.58
C SER A 20 12.33 2.81 -37.28
N SER A 21 12.30 2.29 -36.05
CA SER A 21 13.03 1.07 -35.71
C SER A 21 12.08 -0.12 -35.73
N THR A 22 12.44 -1.04 -36.61
CA THR A 22 11.79 -2.29 -36.97
C THR A 22 11.62 -3.20 -35.76
N SER A 23 10.50 -3.93 -35.76
CA SER A 23 10.08 -4.91 -34.75
C SER A 23 11.22 -5.78 -34.19
N ALA A 24 11.55 -5.57 -32.91
CA ALA A 24 12.33 -6.53 -32.14
C ALA A 24 11.35 -7.57 -31.56
N GLY A 25 11.32 -8.74 -32.20
CA GLY A 25 10.49 -9.86 -31.81
C GLY A 25 10.74 -10.29 -30.37
N THR A 26 9.64 -10.49 -29.64
CA THR A 26 9.62 -11.17 -28.34
C THR A 26 10.29 -12.53 -28.48
N ARG A 27 11.50 -12.68 -27.94
CA ARG A 27 12.19 -13.97 -27.89
C ARG A 27 11.53 -14.82 -26.81
N LEU A 28 10.53 -15.61 -27.21
CA LEU A 28 9.94 -16.65 -26.38
C LEU A 28 11.06 -17.65 -26.02
N VAL A 29 11.45 -17.70 -24.74
CA VAL A 29 12.40 -18.70 -24.26
C VAL A 29 11.67 -20.05 -24.22
N ARG A 30 11.84 -20.84 -25.28
CA ARG A 30 11.31 -22.20 -25.38
C ARG A 30 12.28 -23.13 -24.65
N TRP A 31 11.88 -23.62 -23.48
CA TRP A 31 12.64 -24.64 -22.76
C TRP A 31 12.61 -25.96 -23.55
N THR A 32 13.76 -26.37 -24.07
CA THR A 32 13.94 -27.72 -24.63
C THR A 32 14.11 -28.71 -23.47
N ARG A 33 13.28 -29.76 -23.44
CA ARG A 33 13.46 -30.88 -22.49
C ARG A 33 14.71 -31.67 -22.87
N GLY A 34 15.85 -31.28 -22.32
CA GLY A 34 17.02 -32.15 -22.22
C GLY A 34 16.74 -33.26 -21.22
N ARG A 35 16.57 -34.48 -21.71
CA ARG A 35 16.45 -35.69 -20.89
C ARG A 35 17.83 -36.12 -20.42
N THR A 36 18.14 -35.86 -19.15
CA THR A 36 18.87 -36.76 -18.24
C THR A 36 18.65 -36.23 -16.82
N ALA A 37 17.81 -36.91 -16.04
CA ALA A 37 17.57 -36.57 -14.64
C ALA A 37 18.78 -37.03 -13.79
N PRO A 38 19.38 -36.17 -12.96
CA PRO A 38 20.24 -36.66 -11.89
C PRO A 38 19.38 -37.45 -10.89
N SER A 39 19.91 -38.57 -10.39
CA SER A 39 19.25 -39.41 -9.38
C SER A 39 18.85 -38.54 -8.19
N SER A 40 17.54 -38.43 -7.94
CA SER A 40 17.03 -37.72 -6.78
C SER A 40 17.53 -38.39 -5.50
N PRO A 41 17.97 -37.65 -4.48
CA PRO A 41 18.16 -38.25 -3.15
C PRO A 41 16.82 -38.86 -2.72
N LYS A 42 16.87 -40.07 -2.13
CA LYS A 42 15.67 -40.76 -1.61
C LYS A 42 14.89 -39.77 -0.75
N ARG A 43 13.66 -39.47 -1.15
CA ARG A 43 12.72 -38.72 -0.32
C ARG A 43 12.55 -39.53 0.97
N PRO A 44 12.58 -38.90 2.16
CA PRO A 44 12.18 -39.61 3.37
C PRO A 44 10.77 -40.15 3.15
N HIS A 45 10.58 -41.44 3.40
CA HIS A 45 9.27 -42.07 3.46
C HIS A 45 8.50 -41.37 4.59
N TYR A 46 7.49 -40.58 4.24
CA TYR A 46 6.52 -40.07 5.20
C TYR A 46 5.46 -41.14 5.33
N ASP A 47 5.65 -42.05 6.28
CA ASP A 47 4.67 -43.09 6.58
C ASP A 47 3.49 -42.50 7.38
N SER A 48 2.31 -42.70 6.80
CA SER A 48 0.95 -42.70 7.37
C SER A 48 0.20 -41.38 7.67
N PRO A 49 -1.13 -41.33 7.40
CA PRO A 49 -1.96 -40.13 7.53
C PRO A 49 -2.61 -39.92 8.92
N ASP A 50 -2.25 -40.71 9.94
CA ASP A 50 -2.97 -40.75 11.22
C ASP A 50 -2.07 -40.57 12.47
N ASP A 51 -0.93 -39.87 12.36
CA ASP A 51 -0.22 -39.40 13.57
C ASP A 51 -0.66 -37.97 13.92
N PRO A 52 -1.59 -37.75 14.86
CA PRO A 52 -1.82 -36.42 15.41
C PRO A 52 -0.66 -36.16 16.36
N THR A 53 0.55 -35.92 15.82
CA THR A 53 1.66 -35.43 16.62
C THR A 53 1.11 -34.21 17.36
N PRO A 54 0.96 -34.24 18.70
CA PRO A 54 0.32 -33.17 19.40
C PRO A 54 1.11 -31.90 19.11
N LEU A 55 0.42 -30.83 18.68
CA LEU A 55 1.09 -29.54 18.55
C LEU A 55 1.83 -29.28 19.87
N PRO A 56 3.13 -28.95 19.81
CA PRO A 56 3.92 -28.76 21.03
C PRO A 56 3.20 -27.78 21.94
N ARG A 57 3.27 -28.02 23.26
CA ARG A 57 2.66 -27.13 24.26
C ARG A 57 3.07 -25.68 23.95
N ARG A 58 2.09 -24.78 23.84
CA ARG A 58 2.31 -23.36 23.53
C ARG A 58 3.33 -22.79 24.51
N ILE A 59 4.52 -22.51 24.03
CA ILE A 59 5.50 -21.67 24.73
C ILE A 59 4.88 -20.26 24.78
N PRO A 60 4.85 -19.58 25.95
CA PRO A 60 4.38 -18.20 26.00
C PRO A 60 5.21 -17.35 25.04
N MET A 61 4.53 -16.65 24.13
CA MET A 61 5.20 -15.84 23.12
C MET A 61 5.77 -14.58 23.77
N SER A 62 6.99 -14.20 23.40
CA SER A 62 7.56 -12.93 23.86
C SER A 62 6.89 -11.76 23.13
N SER A 63 6.44 -10.76 23.89
CA SER A 63 5.95 -9.49 23.35
C SER A 63 7.03 -8.69 22.61
N LYS A 64 8.32 -9.09 22.65
CA LYS A 64 9.40 -8.45 21.87
C LYS A 64 9.38 -8.79 20.39
N SER A 65 8.78 -9.93 20.02
CA SER A 65 8.79 -10.44 18.65
C SER A 65 7.39 -10.70 18.09
N THR A 66 6.37 -10.73 18.94
CA THR A 66 5.02 -11.13 18.54
C THR A 66 3.97 -10.18 19.09
N ALA A 67 2.91 -9.93 18.32
CA ALA A 67 1.75 -9.18 18.79
C ALA A 67 1.04 -9.97 19.91
N THR A 68 0.74 -9.30 21.00
CA THR A 68 0.17 -9.85 22.23
C THR A 68 -0.74 -8.80 22.88
N PRO A 69 -1.66 -9.16 23.80
CA PRO A 69 -2.43 -8.16 24.53
C PRO A 69 -1.56 -7.14 25.29
N GLU A 70 -0.41 -7.56 25.80
CA GLU A 70 0.48 -6.74 26.65
C GLU A 70 1.17 -5.61 25.87
N ASN A 71 1.49 -5.83 24.59
CA ASN A 71 2.10 -4.82 23.72
C ASN A 71 1.10 -4.14 22.77
N ALA A 72 -0.20 -4.32 22.99
CA ALA A 72 -1.24 -3.65 22.20
C ALA A 72 -1.20 -2.13 22.41
N LEU A 73 -1.58 -1.40 21.36
CA LEU A 73 -1.71 0.06 21.41
C LEU A 73 -3.00 0.47 22.13
N THR A 74 -2.95 1.54 22.92
CA THR A 74 -4.15 2.19 23.48
C THR A 74 -4.89 2.98 22.40
N PRO A 75 -6.17 3.35 22.61
CA PRO A 75 -6.90 4.19 21.67
C PRO A 75 -6.20 5.52 21.35
N GLU A 76 -5.60 6.16 22.34
CA GLU A 76 -4.87 7.42 22.19
C GLU A 76 -3.59 7.24 21.35
N GLU A 77 -2.88 6.14 21.57
CA GLU A 77 -1.70 5.80 20.76
C GLU A 77 -2.11 5.48 19.31
N ILE A 78 -3.21 4.76 19.10
CA ILE A 78 -3.77 4.48 17.77
C ILE A 78 -4.10 5.80 17.06
N ASP A 79 -4.84 6.70 17.71
CA ASP A 79 -5.20 8.00 17.13
C ASP A 79 -3.95 8.81 16.74
N GLY A 80 -2.97 8.90 17.65
CA GLY A 80 -1.71 9.60 17.39
C GLY A 80 -0.91 9.01 16.23
N ARG A 81 -0.82 7.67 16.13
CA ARG A 81 -0.12 6.98 15.04
C ARG A 81 -0.86 7.14 13.70
N LEU A 82 -2.18 7.07 13.69
CA LEU A 82 -2.98 7.20 12.46
C LEU A 82 -2.95 8.63 11.90
N ARG A 83 -2.73 9.65 12.74
CA ARG A 83 -2.50 11.04 12.31
C ARG A 83 -1.10 11.30 11.76
N SER A 84 -0.16 10.36 11.92
CA SER A 84 1.19 10.48 11.34
C SER A 84 1.21 10.28 9.82
N THR A 85 2.36 10.54 9.19
CA THR A 85 2.57 10.40 7.74
C THR A 85 2.79 8.96 7.28
N ALA A 86 2.47 7.96 8.11
CA ALA A 86 2.63 6.55 7.75
C ALA A 86 1.80 6.14 6.53
N LEU A 87 2.38 5.29 5.67
CA LEU A 87 1.72 4.69 4.52
C LEU A 87 0.89 3.48 4.97
N ALA A 88 -0.31 3.34 4.42
CA ALA A 88 -1.15 2.17 4.70
C ALA A 88 -1.02 1.11 3.59
N ARG A 89 -1.40 -0.12 3.91
CA ARG A 89 -1.61 -1.23 2.98
C ARG A 89 -3.09 -1.60 3.01
N LEU A 90 -3.74 -1.57 1.86
CA LEU A 90 -5.17 -1.77 1.73
C LEU A 90 -5.47 -3.10 1.02
N ALA A 91 -6.21 -3.97 1.69
CA ALA A 91 -6.61 -5.27 1.19
C ALA A 91 -8.11 -5.29 0.87
N THR A 92 -8.47 -5.68 -0.35
CA THR A 92 -9.87 -5.90 -0.79
C THR A 92 -10.02 -7.27 -1.42
N LEU A 93 -11.21 -7.88 -1.30
CA LEU A 93 -11.49 -9.19 -1.87
C LEU A 93 -11.87 -9.08 -3.34
N ARG A 94 -11.24 -9.90 -4.19
CA ARG A 94 -11.60 -10.03 -5.60
C ARG A 94 -12.66 -11.13 -5.78
N PRO A 95 -13.47 -11.07 -6.86
CA PRO A 95 -14.47 -12.11 -7.17
C PRO A 95 -13.87 -13.52 -7.37
N ASP A 96 -12.60 -13.61 -7.76
CA ASP A 96 -11.85 -14.87 -7.91
C ASP A 96 -11.32 -15.43 -6.57
N GLY A 97 -11.64 -14.77 -5.44
CA GLY A 97 -11.20 -15.16 -4.10
C GLY A 97 -9.80 -14.65 -3.72
N MET A 98 -9.05 -14.06 -4.65
CA MET A 98 -7.73 -13.48 -4.36
C MET A 98 -7.85 -12.16 -3.61
N ILE A 99 -6.83 -11.84 -2.81
CA ILE A 99 -6.73 -10.53 -2.16
C ILE A 99 -6.01 -9.55 -3.08
N HIS A 100 -6.64 -8.40 -3.34
CA HIS A 100 -5.98 -7.26 -3.96
C HIS A 100 -5.41 -6.36 -2.87
N LEU A 101 -4.08 -6.29 -2.79
CA LEU A 101 -3.33 -5.54 -1.77
C LEU A 101 -2.48 -4.45 -2.44
N THR A 102 -2.64 -3.18 -2.03
CA THR A 102 -1.79 -2.08 -2.51
C THR A 102 -1.43 -1.08 -1.41
N PRO A 103 -0.30 -0.37 -1.53
CA PRO A 103 -0.03 0.80 -0.69
C PRO A 103 -1.06 1.92 -0.95
N ILE A 104 -1.47 2.64 0.10
CA ILE A 104 -2.41 3.76 -0.01
C ILE A 104 -2.14 4.88 1.01
N TRP A 105 -2.35 6.13 0.59
CA TRP A 105 -2.45 7.26 1.51
C TRP A 105 -3.86 7.39 2.07
N PHE A 106 -3.95 7.84 3.31
CA PHE A 106 -5.22 7.97 4.02
C PHE A 106 -5.21 9.18 4.92
N ASP A 107 -6.41 9.66 5.21
CA ASP A 107 -6.70 10.60 6.28
C ASP A 107 -7.45 9.88 7.42
N TRP A 108 -7.24 10.31 8.65
CA TRP A 108 -7.90 9.78 9.85
C TRP A 108 -8.63 10.90 10.58
N ASP A 109 -9.96 10.81 10.61
CA ASP A 109 -10.81 11.86 11.20
C ASP A 109 -11.03 11.70 12.72
N GLY A 110 -10.46 10.66 13.33
CA GLY A 110 -10.70 10.28 14.73
C GLY A 110 -11.64 9.08 14.88
N SER A 111 -12.30 8.65 13.81
CA SER A 111 -13.25 7.54 13.83
C SER A 111 -13.15 6.60 12.63
N SER A 112 -12.79 7.13 11.46
CA SER A 112 -12.81 6.43 10.18
C SER A 112 -11.57 6.74 9.36
N PHE A 113 -11.14 5.76 8.56
CA PHE A 113 -10.13 6.00 7.54
C PHE A 113 -10.82 6.56 6.29
N ARG A 114 -10.28 7.65 5.74
CA ARG A 114 -10.81 8.28 4.53
C ARG A 114 -9.75 8.24 3.43
N LEU A 115 -10.11 7.65 2.29
CA LEU A 115 -9.21 7.46 1.15
C LEU A 115 -9.81 8.13 -0.08
N THR A 116 -8.95 8.66 -0.95
CA THR A 116 -9.32 9.14 -2.28
C THR A 116 -8.75 8.20 -3.33
N LEU A 117 -9.60 7.58 -4.14
CA LEU A 117 -9.17 6.67 -5.21
C LEU A 117 -9.56 7.23 -6.58
N GLY A 118 -8.62 7.16 -7.52
CA GLY A 118 -8.87 7.47 -8.93
C GLY A 118 -9.94 6.55 -9.54
N ALA A 119 -10.67 7.08 -10.52
CA ALA A 119 -11.67 6.33 -11.26
C ALA A 119 -11.07 5.03 -11.85
N GLY A 120 -11.84 3.95 -11.81
CA GLY A 120 -11.46 2.67 -12.42
C GLY A 120 -10.48 1.81 -11.62
N ARG A 121 -9.99 2.26 -10.46
CA ARG A 121 -9.15 1.43 -9.56
C ARG A 121 -9.85 0.11 -9.20
N VAL A 122 -9.09 -0.98 -9.18
CA VAL A 122 -9.60 -2.33 -8.88
C VAL A 122 -10.28 -2.39 -7.51
N HIS A 123 -9.75 -1.69 -6.50
CA HIS A 123 -10.39 -1.56 -5.18
C HIS A 123 -11.85 -1.10 -5.27
N LEU A 124 -12.17 -0.13 -6.13
CA LEU A 124 -13.54 0.38 -6.25
C LEU A 124 -14.48 -0.69 -6.80
N LYS A 125 -14.02 -1.45 -7.80
CA LYS A 125 -14.78 -2.59 -8.36
C LYS A 125 -14.99 -3.68 -7.31
N ASN A 126 -13.95 -4.01 -6.56
CA ASN A 126 -14.02 -4.98 -5.47
C ASN A 126 -15.00 -4.52 -4.39
N LEU A 127 -14.90 -3.27 -3.93
CA LEU A 127 -15.70 -2.71 -2.85
C LEU A 127 -17.16 -2.48 -3.21
N ALA A 128 -17.47 -2.26 -4.49
CA ALA A 128 -18.84 -2.23 -4.97
C ALA A 128 -19.51 -3.61 -4.88
N ALA A 129 -18.74 -4.70 -5.03
CA ALA A 129 -19.25 -6.07 -4.93
C ALA A 129 -19.24 -6.60 -3.48
N ASP A 130 -18.20 -6.29 -2.71
CA ASP A 130 -18.02 -6.71 -1.32
C ASP A 130 -17.38 -5.59 -0.50
N LYS A 131 -18.12 -5.08 0.48
CA LYS A 131 -17.70 -3.93 1.30
C LYS A 131 -16.61 -4.27 2.31
N ARG A 132 -16.27 -5.55 2.53
CA ARG A 132 -15.26 -5.95 3.52
C ARG A 132 -13.87 -5.50 3.09
N ILE A 133 -13.14 -4.95 4.04
CA ILE A 133 -11.82 -4.36 3.80
C ILE A 133 -10.90 -4.58 5.00
N THR A 134 -9.61 -4.67 4.75
CA THR A 134 -8.58 -4.64 5.80
C THR A 134 -7.56 -3.58 5.46
N ILE A 135 -7.19 -2.77 6.44
CA ILE A 135 -6.15 -1.75 6.33
C ILE A 135 -5.08 -2.01 7.38
N LEU A 136 -3.82 -1.94 6.97
CA LEU A 136 -2.66 -2.08 7.83
C LEU A 136 -1.82 -0.81 7.73
N VAL A 137 -1.48 -0.21 8.86
CA VAL A 137 -0.54 0.91 8.98
C VAL A 137 0.61 0.44 9.86
N ASP A 138 1.83 0.51 9.37
CA ASP A 138 3.00 0.01 10.08
C ASP A 138 4.24 0.87 9.83
N GLN A 139 5.15 0.85 10.80
CA GLN A 139 6.50 1.35 10.64
C GLN A 139 7.49 0.44 11.36
N ASP A 140 8.57 0.12 10.67
CA ASP A 140 9.67 -0.67 11.21
C ASP A 140 11.01 0.05 11.02
N PRO A 141 11.29 1.11 11.81
CA PRO A 141 12.56 1.81 11.74
C PRO A 141 13.76 0.93 12.15
N ARG A 142 13.56 -0.27 12.69
CA ARG A 142 14.66 -1.19 13.02
C ARG A 142 15.46 -1.60 11.80
N LEU A 143 14.81 -1.63 10.62
CA LEU A 143 15.45 -1.97 9.35
C LEU A 143 16.57 -0.98 8.98
N GLU A 144 16.50 0.25 9.47
CA GLU A 144 17.48 1.31 9.19
C GLU A 144 18.28 1.73 10.43
N LYS A 145 17.64 1.76 11.60
CA LYS A 145 18.14 2.38 12.84
C LYS A 145 18.48 1.35 13.93
N GLY A 146 18.33 0.06 13.64
CA GLY A 146 18.60 -1.03 14.57
C GLY A 146 17.48 -1.30 15.59
N LEU A 147 17.63 -2.39 16.34
CA LEU A 147 16.56 -2.97 17.18
C LEU A 147 15.94 -1.99 18.18
N ALA A 148 16.75 -1.09 18.75
CA ALA A 148 16.31 -0.11 19.75
C ALA A 148 15.30 0.93 19.23
N ALA A 149 15.14 1.07 17.90
CA ALA A 149 14.14 1.96 17.32
C ALA A 149 12.71 1.40 17.42
N GLY A 150 12.58 0.10 17.68
CA GLY A 150 11.30 -0.61 17.76
C GLY A 150 10.49 -0.62 16.48
N ALA A 151 9.33 -1.26 16.52
CA ALA A 151 8.39 -1.25 15.41
C ALA A 151 6.97 -1.41 15.94
N TRP A 152 6.02 -0.85 15.20
CA TRP A 152 4.61 -0.87 15.56
C TRP A 152 3.77 -1.12 14.32
N ALA A 153 2.57 -1.65 14.54
CA ALA A 153 1.56 -1.73 13.50
C ALA A 153 0.14 -1.66 14.07
N ILE A 154 -0.75 -1.21 13.19
CA ILE A 154 -2.19 -1.13 13.39
C ILE A 154 -2.85 -1.82 12.20
N GLU A 155 -3.37 -3.02 12.43
CA GLU A 155 -4.28 -3.67 11.50
C GLU A 155 -5.73 -3.41 11.94
N CYS A 156 -6.57 -3.06 10.97
CA CYS A 156 -7.99 -2.89 11.17
C CYS A 156 -8.78 -3.60 10.09
N ARG A 157 -9.77 -4.41 10.50
CA ARG A 157 -10.81 -4.95 9.62
C ARG A 157 -12.06 -4.10 9.76
N GLY A 158 -12.65 -3.75 8.62
CA GLY A 158 -13.76 -2.81 8.55
C GLY A 158 -14.68 -3.07 7.37
N THR A 159 -15.58 -2.12 7.14
CA THR A 159 -16.38 -2.04 5.91
C THR A 159 -16.24 -0.68 5.26
N ALA A 160 -16.30 -0.64 3.94
CA ALA A 160 -16.20 0.57 3.16
C ALA A 160 -17.57 1.10 2.69
N THR A 161 -17.71 2.42 2.72
CA THR A 161 -18.74 3.17 1.99
C THR A 161 -18.07 3.95 0.88
N LEU A 162 -18.66 3.93 -0.32
CA LEU A 162 -18.19 4.66 -1.49
C LEU A 162 -19.03 5.93 -1.69
N SER A 163 -18.38 7.06 -1.95
CA SER A 163 -19.05 8.34 -2.24
C SER A 163 -18.45 9.03 -3.46
N GLN A 164 -19.33 9.59 -4.29
CA GLN A 164 -18.99 10.46 -5.41
C GLN A 164 -19.47 11.91 -5.19
N ASP A 165 -19.78 12.27 -3.95
CA ASP A 165 -20.13 13.64 -3.58
C ASP A 165 -18.93 14.59 -3.80
N GLU A 166 -19.12 15.64 -4.58
CA GLU A 166 -18.03 16.54 -5.00
C GLU A 166 -17.38 17.27 -3.82
N ALA A 167 -18.18 17.69 -2.84
CA ALA A 167 -17.67 18.41 -1.66
C ALA A 167 -16.79 17.48 -0.81
N LEU A 168 -17.27 16.27 -0.54
CA LEU A 168 -16.51 15.26 0.19
C LEU A 168 -15.26 14.83 -0.57
N ILE A 169 -15.33 14.69 -1.90
CA ILE A 169 -14.16 14.39 -2.73
C ILE A 169 -13.09 15.46 -2.52
N ARG A 170 -13.45 16.75 -2.63
CA ARG A 170 -12.50 17.84 -2.48
C ARG A 170 -11.91 17.88 -1.07
N GLU A 171 -12.75 17.80 -0.04
CA GLU A 171 -12.33 17.81 1.36
C GLU A 171 -11.34 16.68 1.66
N VAL A 172 -11.72 15.43 1.40
CA VAL A 172 -10.92 14.27 1.77
C VAL A 172 -9.66 14.19 0.92
N THR A 173 -9.74 14.50 -0.39
CA THR A 173 -8.55 14.49 -1.26
C THR A 173 -7.53 15.50 -0.77
N HIS A 174 -7.96 16.72 -0.42
CA HIS A 174 -7.08 17.73 0.13
C HIS A 174 -6.48 17.28 1.47
N ALA A 175 -7.30 16.75 2.41
CA ALA A 175 -6.81 16.27 3.71
C ALA A 175 -5.74 15.16 3.56
N VAL A 176 -5.98 14.19 2.68
CA VAL A 176 -5.01 13.12 2.38
C VAL A 176 -3.71 13.68 1.83
N LEU A 177 -3.78 14.65 0.89
CA LEU A 177 -2.59 15.28 0.31
C LEU A 177 -1.81 16.11 1.33
N VAL A 178 -2.50 16.91 2.15
CA VAL A 178 -1.87 17.70 3.22
C VAL A 178 -1.15 16.79 4.20
N LYS A 179 -1.76 15.68 4.59
CA LYS A 179 -1.13 14.69 5.49
C LYS A 179 0.07 14.00 4.84
N ALA A 180 -0.01 13.66 3.56
CA ALA A 180 1.04 12.91 2.87
C ALA A 180 2.23 13.79 2.47
N LEU A 181 1.99 15.02 2.01
CA LEU A 181 2.96 15.88 1.34
C LEU A 181 3.18 17.22 2.05
N GLY A 182 2.29 17.63 2.95
CA GLY A 182 2.25 18.97 3.52
C GLY A 182 1.38 19.94 2.72
N ALA A 183 1.02 21.07 3.34
CA ALA A 183 0.02 21.99 2.81
C ALA A 183 0.42 22.64 1.47
N ALA A 184 1.68 23.05 1.33
CA ALA A 184 2.16 23.72 0.13
C ALA A 184 2.08 22.81 -1.12
N ASP A 185 2.54 21.56 -0.99
CA ASP A 185 2.50 20.60 -2.10
C ASP A 185 1.07 20.12 -2.38
N ALA A 186 0.23 20.00 -1.35
CA ALA A 186 -1.18 19.64 -1.52
C ALA A 186 -1.94 20.67 -2.37
N GLU A 187 -1.69 21.96 -2.18
CA GLU A 187 -2.35 23.03 -2.94
C GLU A 187 -1.99 22.97 -4.44
N LEU A 188 -0.74 22.62 -4.75
CA LEU A 188 -0.27 22.43 -6.14
C LEU A 188 -0.84 21.17 -6.80
N TYR A 189 -1.11 20.12 -6.01
CA TYR A 189 -1.45 18.79 -6.53
C TYR A 189 -2.94 18.43 -6.48
N THR A 190 -3.74 19.23 -5.79
CA THR A 190 -5.18 18.97 -5.63
C THR A 190 -5.92 19.03 -6.97
N GLU A 191 -5.79 20.12 -7.74
CA GLU A 191 -6.53 20.28 -9.00
C GLU A 191 -6.20 19.20 -10.05
N PRO A 192 -4.93 18.83 -10.30
CA PRO A 192 -4.60 17.72 -11.20
C PRO A 192 -5.25 16.39 -10.80
N ILE A 193 -5.25 16.06 -9.50
CA ILE A 193 -5.86 14.82 -8.99
C ILE A 193 -7.37 14.83 -9.17
N MET A 194 -8.02 15.98 -8.98
CA MET A 194 -9.47 16.12 -9.15
C MET A 194 -9.91 15.83 -10.59
N ALA A 195 -9.08 16.16 -11.59
CA ALA A 195 -9.37 15.93 -13.00
C ALA A 195 -9.43 14.44 -13.39
N GLU A 196 -8.84 13.53 -12.60
CA GLU A 196 -8.86 12.09 -12.88
C GLU A 196 -10.21 11.42 -12.59
N GLY A 197 -11.14 12.15 -11.96
CA GLY A 197 -12.34 11.57 -11.37
C GLY A 197 -11.99 10.75 -10.13
N ARG A 198 -12.63 11.05 -9.01
CA ARG A 198 -12.30 10.42 -7.72
C ARG A 198 -13.53 9.80 -7.08
N THR A 199 -13.29 8.83 -6.21
CA THR A 199 -14.30 8.25 -5.34
C THR A 199 -13.72 8.17 -3.95
N ILE A 200 -14.45 8.68 -2.97
CA ILE A 200 -14.08 8.59 -1.57
C ILE A 200 -14.46 7.22 -1.05
N VAL A 201 -13.51 6.59 -0.37
CA VAL A 201 -13.71 5.37 0.39
C VAL A 201 -13.61 5.73 1.85
N THR A 202 -14.72 5.62 2.58
CA THR A 202 -14.74 5.77 4.04
C THR A 202 -14.81 4.38 4.65
N ILE A 203 -13.79 4.03 5.43
CA ILE A 203 -13.70 2.75 6.13
C ILE A 203 -14.14 2.94 7.56
N THR A 204 -15.21 2.25 7.95
CA THR A 204 -15.64 2.12 9.34
C THR A 204 -14.92 0.93 9.98
N PRO A 205 -14.08 1.17 11.01
CA PRO A 205 -13.40 0.11 11.76
C PRO A 205 -14.34 -0.79 12.55
N HIS A 206 -14.10 -2.11 12.54
CA HIS A 206 -14.89 -3.09 13.33
C HIS A 206 -14.05 -3.91 14.29
N ALA A 207 -12.82 -4.26 13.89
CA ALA A 207 -11.92 -5.08 14.70
C ALA A 207 -10.48 -4.61 14.51
N TRP A 208 -9.78 -4.46 15.63
CA TRP A 208 -8.42 -3.95 15.70
C TRP A 208 -7.46 -5.03 16.15
N HIS A 209 -6.29 -5.08 15.51
CA HIS A 209 -5.16 -5.87 15.96
C HIS A 209 -3.92 -4.99 15.87
N THR A 210 -3.33 -4.68 17.03
CA THR A 210 -2.28 -3.67 17.14
C THR A 210 -1.14 -4.17 18.01
N TRP A 211 0.05 -3.65 17.76
CA TRP A 211 1.22 -3.91 18.59
C TRP A 211 2.25 -2.79 18.47
N ASP A 212 3.00 -2.55 19.54
CA ASP A 212 4.23 -1.76 19.54
C ASP A 212 5.29 -2.52 20.33
N TYR A 213 6.34 -2.98 19.65
CA TYR A 213 7.41 -3.77 20.27
C TYR A 213 8.27 -2.97 21.25
N ASN A 214 8.11 -1.65 21.31
CA ASN A 214 8.72 -0.83 22.37
C ASN A 214 8.03 -1.00 23.73
N LYS A 215 6.80 -1.54 23.75
CA LYS A 215 6.03 -1.76 24.98
C LYS A 215 6.34 -3.10 25.65
N ALA A 216 7.24 -3.89 25.07
CA ALA A 216 7.66 -5.16 25.62
C ALA A 216 8.83 -4.99 26.59
N ASP A 217 8.67 -5.43 27.83
CA ASP A 217 9.71 -5.47 28.87
C ASP A 217 10.98 -6.23 28.43
#